data_AF-A0AAV0DLS7-F1
#
_entry.id   AF-A0AAV0DLS7-F1
#
_cell.length_a   1.000
_cell.length_b   1.000
_cell.length_c   1.000
_cell.angle_alpha   90.00
_cell.angle_beta   90.00
_cell.angle_gamma   90.00
#
_symmetry.space_group_name_H-M   'P 1'
#
loop_
_entity.id
_entity.type
_entity.pdbx_description
1 polymer ?
#
loop_
_entity_poly.entity_id
_entity_poly.type
_entity_poly.pdbx_seq_one_letter_code
_entity_poly.pdbx_strand_id
1 'polypeptide(L)'
;MSEVIEAHTVREAQERDAHAAELTKVRAVREHYIDSHLEEIAERWLKTPAGVDRLDKDGLLCYNLGEYTKQQEIYAVLKAKHGASCIVDWGLPFEIPNPEPENVDSSSRVVPLGELPRGEDPDRPITSEEVAMLG
;
A
#
# COMPACT_ATOMS: atom_id res chain seq x y z
N MET A 1 -4.38 -56.99 -18.70
CA MET A 1 -3.70 -55.69 -18.92
C MET A 1 -4.56 -54.50 -18.51
N SER A 2 -5.89 -54.51 -18.73
CA SER A 2 -6.78 -53.40 -18.31
C SER A 2 -6.84 -53.17 -16.79
N GLU A 3 -6.98 -54.24 -16.00
CA GLU A 3 -7.10 -54.13 -14.53
C GLU A 3 -5.87 -53.54 -13.84
N VAL A 4 -4.68 -53.78 -14.40
CA VAL A 4 -3.41 -53.26 -13.85
C VAL A 4 -3.29 -51.74 -14.07
N ILE A 5 -3.81 -51.26 -15.20
CA ILE A 5 -3.81 -49.82 -15.53
C ILE A 5 -4.83 -49.09 -14.64
N GLU A 6 -6.02 -49.68 -14.44
CA GLU A 6 -7.04 -49.12 -13.54
C GLU A 6 -6.58 -49.10 -12.07
N ALA A 7 -5.90 -50.15 -11.60
CA ALA A 7 -5.37 -50.16 -10.23
C ALA A 7 -4.29 -49.08 -10.02
N HIS A 8 -3.45 -48.83 -11.04
CA HIS A 8 -2.42 -47.79 -10.98
C HIS A 8 -3.03 -46.38 -10.93
N THR A 9 -4.03 -46.10 -11.76
CA THR A 9 -4.68 -44.78 -11.81
C THR A 9 -5.46 -44.47 -10.54
N VAL A 10 -6.14 -45.47 -9.95
CA VAL A 10 -6.83 -45.30 -8.66
C VAL A 10 -5.84 -45.00 -7.55
N ARG A 11 -4.69 -45.68 -7.53
CA ARG A 11 -3.63 -45.44 -6.55
C ARG A 11 -3.04 -44.03 -6.68
N GLU A 12 -2.74 -43.58 -7.91
CA GLU A 12 -2.25 -42.22 -8.14
C GLU A 12 -3.26 -41.14 -7.70
N ALA A 13 -4.56 -41.36 -7.93
CA ALA A 13 -5.59 -40.46 -7.47
C ALA A 13 -5.64 -40.38 -5.94
N GLN A 14 -5.56 -41.52 -5.26
CA GLN A 14 -5.52 -41.59 -3.79
C GLN A 14 -4.28 -40.88 -3.20
N GLU A 15 -3.11 -41.04 -3.81
CA GLU A 15 -1.88 -40.37 -3.38
C GLU A 15 -1.98 -38.84 -3.57
N ARG A 16 -2.58 -38.38 -4.67
CA ARG A 16 -2.83 -36.94 -4.90
C ARG A 16 -3.82 -36.37 -3.90
N ASP A 17 -4.91 -37.07 -3.61
CA ASP A 17 -5.93 -36.64 -2.65
C ASP A 17 -5.35 -36.58 -1.23
N ALA A 18 -4.52 -37.57 -0.85
CA ALA A 18 -3.82 -37.56 0.44
C ALA A 18 -2.84 -36.38 0.55
N HIS A 19 -2.07 -36.10 -0.50
CA HIS A 19 -1.17 -34.95 -0.54
C HIS A 19 -1.92 -33.62 -0.46
N ALA A 20 -3.04 -33.48 -1.18
CA ALA A 20 -3.89 -32.29 -1.11
C ALA A 20 -4.48 -32.06 0.29
N ALA A 21 -4.91 -33.14 0.96
CA ALA A 21 -5.39 -33.08 2.33
C ALA A 21 -4.28 -32.64 3.31
N GLU A 22 -3.05 -33.11 3.12
CA GLU A 22 -1.91 -32.72 3.95
C GLU A 22 -1.52 -31.25 3.76
N LEU A 23 -1.47 -30.77 2.51
CA LEU A 23 -1.24 -29.35 2.22
C LEU A 23 -2.29 -28.45 2.87
N THR A 24 -3.55 -28.90 2.89
CA THR A 24 -4.65 -28.16 3.53
C THR A 24 -4.41 -28.02 5.04
N LYS A 25 -3.95 -29.09 5.71
CA LYS A 25 -3.61 -29.03 7.14
C LYS A 25 -2.44 -28.09 7.41
N VAL A 26 -1.37 -28.20 6.62
CA VAL A 26 -0.19 -27.33 6.75
C VAL A 26 -0.59 -25.87 6.58
N ARG A 27 -1.46 -25.57 5.61
CA ARG A 27 -2.00 -24.23 5.39
C ARG A 27 -2.79 -23.74 6.60
N ALA A 28 -3.70 -24.55 7.14
CA ALA A 28 -4.51 -24.17 8.30
C ALA A 28 -3.64 -23.89 9.54
N VAL A 29 -2.61 -24.71 9.79
CA VAL A 29 -1.66 -24.48 10.89
C VAL A 29 -0.87 -23.18 10.67
N ARG A 30 -0.43 -22.92 9.45
CA ARG A 30 0.29 -21.69 9.11
C ARG A 30 -0.58 -20.45 9.29
N GLU A 31 -1.81 -20.46 8.80
CA GLU A 31 -2.77 -19.36 8.97
C GLU A 31 -3.03 -19.10 10.45
N HIS A 32 -3.29 -20.16 11.23
CA HIS A 32 -3.48 -20.02 12.68
C HIS A 32 -2.24 -19.47 13.40
N TYR A 33 -1.04 -19.89 13.02
CA TYR A 33 0.21 -19.36 13.59
C TYR A 33 0.37 -17.87 13.27
N ILE A 34 0.14 -17.49 12.02
CA ILE A 34 0.19 -16.09 11.60
C ILE A 34 -0.82 -15.29 12.40
N ASP A 35 -2.10 -15.66 12.40
CA ASP A 35 -3.15 -14.91 13.10
C ASP A 35 -2.87 -14.75 14.59
N SER A 36 -2.30 -15.79 15.22
CA SER A 36 -1.99 -15.77 16.66
C SER A 36 -0.76 -14.95 17.02
N HIS A 37 0.17 -14.75 16.08
CA HIS A 37 1.47 -14.07 16.35
C HIS A 37 1.66 -12.79 15.55
N LEU A 38 0.73 -12.41 14.67
CA LEU A 38 0.90 -11.27 13.78
C LEU A 38 1.06 -9.96 14.56
N GLU A 39 0.31 -9.77 15.64
CA GLU A 39 0.45 -8.59 16.50
C GLU A 39 1.84 -8.56 17.15
N GLU A 40 2.31 -9.69 17.70
CA GLU A 40 3.65 -9.76 18.31
C GLU A 40 4.77 -9.54 17.28
N ILE A 41 4.66 -10.11 16.09
CA ILE A 41 5.62 -9.94 15.00
C ILE A 41 5.65 -8.47 14.56
N ALA A 42 4.49 -7.85 14.39
CA ALA A 42 4.37 -6.44 14.03
C ALA A 42 4.96 -5.54 15.12
N GLU A 43 4.62 -5.76 16.39
CA GLU A 43 5.17 -4.99 17.51
C GLU A 43 6.69 -5.11 17.62
N ARG A 44 7.24 -6.32 17.45
CA ARG A 44 8.69 -6.53 17.46
C ARG A 44 9.36 -5.83 16.29
N TRP A 45 8.77 -5.89 15.10
CA TRP A 45 9.31 -5.23 13.92
C TRP A 45 9.27 -3.70 14.04
N LEU A 46 8.17 -3.12 14.54
CA LEU A 46 8.03 -1.68 14.76
C LEU A 46 9.04 -1.13 15.79
N LYS A 47 9.58 -1.96 16.68
CA LYS A 47 10.66 -1.58 17.61
C LYS A 47 12.05 -1.55 16.98
N THR A 48 12.20 -2.02 15.73
CA THR A 48 13.47 -1.97 15.01
C THR A 48 13.65 -0.62 14.31
N PRO A 49 14.90 -0.13 14.11
CA PRO A 49 15.13 1.11 13.37
C PRO A 49 14.49 1.11 11.97
N ALA A 50 14.56 -0.02 11.25
CA ALA A 50 13.95 -0.15 9.94
C ALA A 50 12.42 -0.09 9.97
N GLY A 51 11.79 -0.58 11.05
CA GLY A 51 10.34 -0.50 11.25
C GLY A 51 9.88 0.94 11.50
N VAL A 52 10.61 1.68 12.33
CA VAL A 52 10.36 3.11 12.60
C VAL A 52 10.54 3.93 11.32
N ASP A 53 11.67 3.79 10.62
CA ASP A 53 11.94 4.50 9.37
C ASP A 53 10.87 4.27 8.30
N ARG A 54 10.29 3.06 8.26
CA ARG A 54 9.23 2.72 7.33
C ARG A 54 7.90 3.36 7.71
N LEU A 55 7.56 3.33 9.00
CA LEU A 55 6.35 3.98 9.51
C LEU A 55 6.36 5.48 9.21
N ASP A 56 7.51 6.14 9.39
CA ASP A 56 7.67 7.57 9.07
C ASP A 56 7.48 7.86 7.58
N LYS A 57 8.05 7.02 6.71
CA LYS A 57 7.90 7.16 5.25
C LYS A 57 6.46 6.94 4.79
N ASP A 58 5.81 5.92 5.31
CA ASP A 58 4.42 5.60 4.95
C ASP A 58 3.47 6.66 5.53
N GLY A 59 3.75 7.18 6.73
CA GLY A 59 3.04 8.33 7.32
C GLY A 59 3.16 9.59 6.46
N LEU A 60 4.38 9.90 6.01
CA LEU A 60 4.63 11.03 5.11
C LEU A 60 3.98 10.84 3.73
N LEU A 61 3.92 9.61 3.22
CA LEU A 61 3.24 9.30 1.97
C LEU A 61 1.72 9.48 2.10
N CYS A 62 1.10 8.94 3.15
CA CYS A 62 -0.33 9.13 3.42
C CYS A 62 -0.69 10.60 3.61
N TYR A 63 0.18 11.36 4.26
CA TYR A 63 0.07 12.82 4.37
C TYR A 63 0.09 13.50 3.00
N ASN A 64 1.07 13.18 2.15
CA ASN A 64 1.22 13.77 0.82
C ASN A 64 0.07 13.41 -0.14
N LEU A 65 -0.57 12.26 0.08
CA LEU A 65 -1.72 11.81 -0.72
C LEU A 65 -3.06 12.36 -0.20
N GLY A 66 -3.07 13.12 0.91
CA GLY A 66 -4.30 13.63 1.50
C GLY A 66 -5.20 12.54 2.08
N GLU A 67 -4.64 11.38 2.46
CA GLU A 67 -5.34 10.28 3.12
C GLU A 67 -5.46 10.56 4.63
N TYR A 68 -5.97 11.74 4.97
CA TYR A 68 -6.07 12.22 6.36
C TYR A 68 -6.92 11.30 7.23
N THR A 69 -7.91 10.62 6.65
CA THR A 69 -8.72 9.62 7.36
C THR A 69 -7.87 8.50 7.95
N LYS A 70 -6.88 7.97 7.21
CA LYS A 70 -6.00 6.91 7.71
C LYS A 70 -5.03 7.43 8.76
N GLN A 71 -4.55 8.67 8.60
CA GLN A 71 -3.74 9.31 9.63
C GLN A 71 -4.52 9.44 10.95
N GLN A 72 -5.80 9.87 10.88
CA GLN A 72 -6.68 9.99 12.04
C GLN A 72 -6.97 8.63 12.71
N GLU A 73 -7.23 7.58 11.92
CA GLU A 73 -7.44 6.23 12.43
C GLU A 73 -6.21 5.70 13.18
N ILE A 74 -5.01 5.87 12.60
CA ILE A 74 -3.75 5.47 13.24
C ILE A 74 -3.55 6.26 14.54
N TYR A 75 -3.77 7.58 14.52
CA TYR A 75 -3.57 8.43 15.70
C TYR A 75 -4.57 8.11 16.80
N ALA A 76 -5.82 7.77 16.46
CA ALA A 76 -6.83 7.33 17.42
C ALA A 76 -6.39 6.05 18.15
N VAL A 77 -5.85 5.06 17.43
CA VAL A 77 -5.33 3.83 18.02
C VAL A 77 -4.13 4.11 18.93
N LEU A 78 -3.19 4.96 18.48
CA LEU A 78 -2.01 5.31 19.27
C LEU A 78 -2.38 6.07 20.56
N LYS A 79 -3.31 7.03 20.48
CA LYS A 79 -3.83 7.74 21.68
C LYS A 79 -4.51 6.79 22.65
N ALA A 80 -5.28 5.82 22.16
CA ALA A 80 -5.98 4.86 23.00
C ALA A 80 -5.03 3.91 23.75
N LYS A 81 -3.95 3.47 23.09
CA LYS A 81 -2.97 2.52 23.67
C LYS A 81 -1.92 3.21 24.55
N HIS A 82 -1.46 4.40 24.18
CA HIS A 82 -0.27 5.03 24.80
C HIS A 82 -0.53 6.42 25.40
N GLY A 83 -1.70 7.01 25.16
CA GLY A 83 -2.01 8.38 25.56
C GLY A 83 -1.54 9.42 24.56
N ALA A 84 -2.13 10.61 24.61
CA ALA A 84 -1.89 11.67 23.62
C ALA A 84 -0.48 12.30 23.67
N SER A 85 0.22 12.18 24.81
CA SER A 85 1.59 12.70 24.97
C SER A 85 2.60 11.98 24.08
N CYS A 86 2.39 10.70 23.78
CA CYS A 86 3.36 9.89 23.07
C CYS A 86 3.51 10.24 21.58
N ILE A 87 2.52 10.90 20.98
CA ILE A 87 2.55 11.24 19.55
C ILE A 87 3.64 12.29 19.27
N VAL A 88 3.73 13.31 20.11
CA VAL A 88 4.74 14.38 19.97
C VAL A 88 6.13 13.84 20.33
N ASP A 89 6.21 13.02 21.38
CA ASP A 89 7.47 12.41 21.83
C ASP A 89 8.08 11.46 20.78
N TRP A 90 7.26 10.89 19.90
CA TRP A 90 7.69 10.04 18.78
C TRP A 90 8.01 10.81 17.51
N GLY A 91 7.90 12.15 17.52
CA GLY A 91 8.19 12.98 16.35
C GLY A 91 7.16 12.84 15.23
N LEU A 92 5.98 12.27 15.52
CA LEU A 92 4.91 12.19 14.54
C LEU A 92 4.34 13.59 14.26
N PRO A 93 4.00 13.91 13.00
CA PRO A 93 3.46 15.21 12.64
C PRO A 93 2.12 15.48 13.35
N PHE A 94 1.71 16.74 13.47
CA PHE A 94 0.41 17.07 14.05
C PHE A 94 -0.72 16.45 13.22
N GLU A 95 -1.79 16.01 13.89
CA GLU A 95 -2.99 15.51 13.22
C GLU A 95 -3.61 16.63 12.40
N ILE A 96 -3.71 16.44 11.09
CA ILE A 96 -4.36 17.40 10.20
C ILE A 96 -5.85 17.07 10.13
N PRO A 97 -6.75 18.05 10.36
CA PRO A 97 -8.16 17.85 10.12
C PRO A 97 -8.36 17.53 8.64
N ASN A 98 -9.12 16.46 8.35
CA ASN A 98 -9.52 16.14 7.00
C ASN A 98 -10.14 17.41 6.39
N PRO A 99 -9.67 17.91 5.22
CA PRO A 99 -10.33 19.03 4.57
C PRO A 99 -11.80 18.68 4.45
N GLU A 100 -12.68 19.64 4.80
CA GLU A 100 -14.10 19.46 4.54
C GLU A 100 -14.24 19.09 3.07
N PRO A 101 -15.10 18.11 2.72
CA PRO A 101 -15.35 17.83 1.32
C PRO A 101 -15.79 19.16 0.74
N GLU A 102 -14.94 19.79 -0.06
CA GLU A 102 -15.36 20.94 -0.84
C GLU A 102 -16.62 20.45 -1.53
N ASN A 103 -17.74 21.11 -1.22
CA ASN A 103 -18.96 20.89 -1.94
C ASN A 103 -18.55 21.13 -3.39
N VAL A 104 -18.38 20.03 -4.14
CA VAL A 104 -17.87 20.06 -5.51
C VAL A 104 -19.00 20.66 -6.31
N ASP A 105 -19.12 21.98 -6.21
CA ASP A 105 -20.10 22.77 -6.89
C ASP A 105 -19.62 22.82 -8.34
N SER A 106 -19.89 21.72 -9.04
CA SER A 106 -20.15 21.57 -10.47
C SER A 106 -19.51 22.62 -11.39
N SER A 107 -18.23 22.91 -11.22
CA SER A 107 -17.49 23.82 -12.10
C SER A 107 -16.02 23.41 -12.26
N SER A 108 -15.73 22.11 -12.13
CA SER A 108 -14.61 21.54 -12.86
C SER A 108 -15.08 21.33 -14.29
N ARG A 109 -14.89 22.35 -15.14
CA ARG A 109 -14.80 22.18 -16.59
C ARG A 109 -13.83 21.03 -16.83
N VAL A 110 -14.35 19.87 -17.17
CA VAL A 110 -13.56 18.77 -17.71
C VAL A 110 -12.93 19.32 -18.98
N VAL A 111 -11.66 19.71 -18.92
CA VAL A 111 -10.85 19.87 -20.13
C VAL A 111 -10.68 18.44 -20.65
N PRO A 112 -11.19 18.09 -21.84
CA PRO A 112 -11.00 16.77 -22.40
C PRO A 112 -9.50 16.47 -22.44
N LEU A 113 -9.13 15.28 -21.98
CA LEU A 113 -7.76 14.74 -22.01
C LEU A 113 -7.32 14.45 -23.46
N GLY A 114 -7.31 15.49 -24.30
CA GLY A 114 -7.06 15.41 -25.74
C GLY A 114 -6.36 16.63 -26.33
N GLU A 115 -6.20 17.73 -25.59
CA GLU A 115 -5.48 18.92 -26.08
C GLU A 115 -4.55 19.47 -24.99
N LEU A 116 -3.51 18.70 -24.65
CA LEU A 116 -2.27 19.34 -24.21
C LEU A 116 -1.72 20.10 -25.43
N PRO A 117 -1.35 21.38 -25.31
CA PRO A 117 -0.61 22.04 -26.38
C PRO A 117 0.63 21.18 -26.62
N ARG A 118 0.75 20.65 -27.84
CA ARG A 118 1.92 19.88 -28.28
C ARG A 118 3.14 20.69 -27.88
N GLY A 119 3.87 20.19 -26.88
CA GLY A 119 5.15 20.74 -26.51
C GLY A 119 5.96 20.87 -27.79
N GLU A 120 6.48 22.07 -28.02
CA GLU A 120 7.37 22.33 -29.12
C GLU A 120 8.48 21.29 -29.10
N ASP A 121 8.76 20.76 -30.29
CA ASP A 121 9.78 19.77 -30.55
C ASP A 121 11.09 20.20 -29.87
N PRO A 122 11.63 19.45 -28.89
CA PRO A 122 12.84 19.83 -28.16
C PRO A 122 14.08 19.94 -29.06
N ASP A 123 13.98 19.45 -30.30
CA ASP A 123 15.03 19.53 -31.32
C ASP A 123 14.82 20.66 -32.34
N ARG A 124 13.82 21.54 -32.15
CA ARG A 124 13.68 22.75 -32.97
C ARG A 124 14.92 23.62 -32.77
N PRO A 125 15.68 23.93 -33.83
CA PRO A 125 16.78 24.88 -33.71
C PRO A 125 16.21 26.25 -33.32
N ILE A 126 16.70 26.78 -32.20
CA ILE A 126 16.37 28.13 -31.73
C ILE A 126 16.81 29.11 -32.82
N THR A 127 15.91 29.97 -33.27
CA THR A 127 16.24 30.98 -34.30
C THR A 127 17.01 32.13 -33.67
N SER A 128 17.86 32.79 -34.44
CA SER A 128 18.64 33.96 -33.99
C SER A 128 17.77 35.12 -33.49
N GLU A 129 16.49 35.14 -33.84
CA GLU A 129 15.52 36.15 -33.44
C GLU A 129 15.00 35.91 -32.01
N GLU A 130 14.82 34.64 -31.60
CA GLU A 130 14.43 34.29 -30.22
C GLU A 130 15.56 34.54 -29.22
N VAL A 131 16.82 34.37 -29.62
CA VAL A 131 17.99 34.69 -28.77
C VAL A 131 18.11 36.19 -28.54
N ALA A 132 17.72 37.03 -29.51
CA ALA A 132 17.81 38.49 -29.39
C ALA A 132 16.76 39.10 -28.45
N MET A 133 15.65 38.40 -28.19
CA MET A 133 14.59 38.86 -27.29
C MET A 133 14.83 38.52 -25.81
N LEU A 134 15.86 37.71 -25.52
CA LEU A 134 16.27 37.33 -24.16
C LEU A 134 17.45 38.16 -23.62
N GLY A 135 17.90 39.18 -24.37
CA GLY A 135 18.97 40.11 -24.02
C GLY A 135 18.47 41.49 -23.63
#